data_AF-A0A9E3ZDC4-F1
#
_entry.id   AF-A0A9E3ZDC4-F1
#
_cell.length_a   1.000
_cell.length_b   1.000
_cell.length_c   1.000
_cell.angle_alpha   90.00
_cell.angle_beta   90.00
_cell.angle_gamma   90.00
#
_symmetry.space_group_name_H-M   'P 1'
#
loop_
_entity.id
_entity.type
_entity.pdbx_description
1 polymer ?
#
loop_
_entity_poly.entity_id
_entity_poly.type
_entity_poly.pdbx_seq_one_letter_code
_entity_poly.pdbx_strand_id
1 'polypeptide(L)'
;LDAELAELGAGRETREAERVRRSGELDAAVNRVDKAEAVTQERLDADTAYRALRASVEEAERKAMHAGEKAERSEQERTSKGESYRNDPLFMYLWERQYGLPAYDAGGLIRWLDGKVARLIGYADARANFARLNEIPRRLQEHAEHLQQLAEAAFAQLRERDEQARADDGIPVLEQEVASVQRGIDEIDAAIADIDRRHAAKRDEKALFAVGDDDYTRSAIEHLAEEFRREDLVTLRYAALNTPYPEDDLVIAEMQQREQTSQQLSASIDGLKTAMLQHQQRLSELESVRVEFKRNRYDRAGSIFADEAVIPMLLREFLAGMLDSRMLWRVIREQQRYAPRRSDPGFGSGGFGRGTVWKGGLGDIGDIIGGIGRGGMGGGGRSSGGGGFRTGGGF
;
A
#
# COMPACT_ATOMS: atom_id res chain seq x y z
N LEU A 1 -3.03 -13.58 -38.00
CA LEU A 1 -2.48 -14.08 -36.71
C LEU A 1 -0.99 -13.82 -36.52
N ASP A 2 -0.07 -14.48 -37.22
CA ASP A 2 1.37 -14.31 -36.93
C ASP A 2 1.90 -12.91 -37.23
N ALA A 3 1.45 -12.29 -38.33
CA ALA A 3 1.77 -10.89 -38.64
C ALA A 3 1.20 -9.91 -37.59
N GLU A 4 -0.05 -10.14 -37.14
CA GLU A 4 -0.69 -9.32 -36.09
C GLU A 4 0.03 -9.45 -34.74
N LEU A 5 0.44 -10.67 -34.36
CA LEU A 5 1.22 -10.93 -33.15
C LEU A 5 2.58 -10.21 -33.21
N ALA A 6 3.26 -10.25 -34.36
CA ALA A 6 4.51 -9.54 -34.58
C ALA A 6 4.32 -8.01 -34.49
N GLU A 7 3.25 -7.48 -35.08
CA GLU A 7 2.91 -6.05 -35.01
C GLU A 7 2.62 -5.59 -33.58
N LEU A 8 1.82 -6.35 -32.82
CA LEU A 8 1.56 -6.09 -31.40
C LEU A 8 2.84 -6.15 -30.57
N GLY A 9 3.74 -7.11 -30.86
CA GLY A 9 5.05 -7.22 -30.23
C GLY A 9 5.93 -5.99 -30.49
N ALA A 10 6.05 -5.56 -31.75
CA ALA A 10 6.83 -4.37 -32.11
C ALA A 10 6.24 -3.08 -31.50
N GLY A 11 4.91 -2.96 -31.48
CA GLY A 11 4.21 -1.87 -30.82
C GLY A 11 4.49 -1.82 -29.32
N ARG A 12 4.51 -2.98 -28.66
CA ARG A 12 4.85 -3.13 -27.24
C ARG A 12 6.29 -2.68 -26.96
N GLU A 13 7.26 -3.17 -27.71
CA GLU A 13 8.68 -2.82 -27.57
C GLU A 13 8.91 -1.30 -27.71
N THR A 14 8.24 -0.68 -28.69
CA THR A 14 8.32 0.77 -28.90
C THR A 14 7.83 1.55 -27.67
N ARG A 15 6.70 1.12 -27.07
CA ARG A 15 6.16 1.75 -25.87
C ARG A 15 7.01 1.49 -24.63
N GLU A 16 7.63 0.32 -24.53
CA GLU A 16 8.58 0.03 -23.45
C GLU A 16 9.83 0.91 -23.53
N ALA A 17 10.37 1.12 -24.73
CA ALA A 17 11.49 2.05 -24.93
C ALA A 17 11.11 3.49 -24.54
N GLU A 18 9.91 3.95 -24.92
CA GLU A 18 9.39 5.26 -24.53
C GLU A 18 9.23 5.39 -23.00
N ARG A 19 8.72 4.34 -22.36
CA ARG A 19 8.57 4.28 -20.90
C ARG A 19 9.91 4.41 -20.19
N VAL A 20 10.94 3.70 -20.65
CA VAL A 20 12.29 3.77 -20.05
C VAL A 20 12.84 5.19 -20.16
N ARG A 21 12.69 5.84 -21.32
CA ARG A 21 13.09 7.24 -21.49
C ARG A 21 12.35 8.17 -20.53
N ARG A 22 11.01 8.03 -20.43
CA ARG A 22 10.16 8.81 -19.51
C ARG A 22 10.51 8.57 -18.04
N SER A 23 10.90 7.36 -17.67
CA SER A 23 11.40 7.07 -16.33
C SER A 23 12.66 7.86 -16.03
N GLY A 24 13.63 7.89 -16.95
CA GLY A 24 14.83 8.73 -16.78
C GLY A 24 14.52 10.22 -16.65
N GLU A 25 13.52 10.73 -17.40
CA GLU A 25 13.02 12.10 -17.25
C GLU A 25 12.40 12.33 -15.86
N LEU A 26 11.60 11.38 -15.36
CA LEU A 26 11.01 11.44 -14.02
C LEU A 26 12.09 11.50 -12.95
N ASP A 27 13.09 10.62 -13.05
CA ASP A 27 14.17 10.54 -12.08
C ASP A 27 15.00 11.84 -12.07
N ALA A 28 15.28 12.42 -13.24
CA ALA A 28 15.91 13.73 -13.35
C ALA A 28 15.04 14.85 -12.75
N ALA A 29 13.71 14.81 -12.95
CA ALA A 29 12.79 15.78 -12.37
C ALA A 29 12.73 15.67 -10.84
N VAL A 30 12.66 14.45 -10.29
CA VAL A 30 12.63 14.27 -8.84
C VAL A 30 13.95 14.66 -8.19
N ASN A 31 15.09 14.35 -8.82
CA ASN A 31 16.40 14.82 -8.35
C ASN A 31 16.50 16.36 -8.34
N ARG A 32 15.84 17.06 -9.27
CA ARG A 32 15.76 18.53 -9.25
C ARG A 32 14.94 19.02 -8.06
N VAL A 33 13.81 18.38 -7.75
CA VAL A 33 13.00 18.69 -6.56
C VAL A 33 13.81 18.46 -5.28
N ASP A 34 14.42 17.29 -5.11
CA ASP A 34 15.23 16.96 -3.91
C ASP A 34 16.38 17.96 -3.72
N LYS A 35 17.07 18.32 -4.81
CA LYS A 35 18.14 19.34 -4.76
C LYS A 35 17.59 20.72 -4.40
N ALA A 36 16.45 21.13 -4.95
CA ALA A 36 15.84 22.41 -4.62
C ALA A 36 15.40 22.47 -3.15
N GLU A 37 14.74 21.42 -2.66
CA GLU A 37 14.37 21.28 -1.24
C GLU A 37 15.59 21.35 -0.33
N ALA A 38 16.68 20.63 -0.64
CA ALA A 38 17.90 20.68 0.14
C ALA A 38 18.51 22.09 0.21
N VAL A 39 18.55 22.81 -0.91
CA VAL A 39 19.07 24.20 -0.94
C VAL A 39 18.19 25.14 -0.13
N THR A 40 16.87 25.00 -0.21
CA THR A 40 15.95 25.81 0.60
C THR A 40 16.10 25.51 2.09
N GLN A 41 16.22 24.24 2.45
CA GLN A 41 16.45 23.80 3.83
C GLN A 41 17.77 24.36 4.37
N GLU A 42 18.86 24.28 3.62
CA GLU A 42 20.15 24.88 4.01
C GLU A 42 20.04 26.40 4.22
N ARG A 43 19.28 27.09 3.35
CA ARG A 43 19.03 28.54 3.47
C ARG A 43 18.20 28.88 4.72
N LEU A 44 17.15 28.11 4.98
CA LEU A 44 16.30 28.28 6.17
C LEU A 44 17.08 27.97 7.45
N ASP A 45 17.88 26.89 7.43
CA ASP A 45 18.78 26.57 8.53
C ASP A 45 19.85 27.64 8.71
N ALA A 46 20.28 28.39 7.69
CA ALA A 46 21.20 29.51 7.88
C ALA A 46 20.52 30.75 8.49
N ASP A 47 19.19 30.89 8.41
CA ASP A 47 18.44 32.03 8.89
C ASP A 47 18.22 31.98 10.42
N THR A 48 18.78 32.97 11.12
CA THR A 48 18.63 33.12 12.58
C THR A 48 17.19 33.29 13.04
N ALA A 49 16.35 33.99 12.26
CA ALA A 49 14.94 34.19 12.61
C ALA A 49 14.16 32.88 12.49
N TYR A 50 14.45 32.09 11.46
CA TYR A 50 13.86 30.77 11.28
C TYR A 50 14.27 29.80 12.40
N ARG A 51 15.56 29.75 12.77
CA ARG A 51 16.02 28.94 13.91
C ARG A 51 15.32 29.31 15.21
N ALA A 52 15.16 30.61 15.48
CA ALA A 52 14.48 31.09 16.68
C ALA A 52 12.99 30.69 16.69
N LEU A 53 12.32 30.81 15.53
CA LEU A 53 10.93 30.36 15.36
C LEU A 53 10.81 28.86 15.60
N ARG A 54 11.65 28.05 14.95
CA ARG A 54 11.69 26.59 15.13
C ARG A 54 11.90 26.20 16.59
N ALA A 55 12.88 26.80 17.28
CA ALA A 55 13.11 26.55 18.70
C ALA A 55 11.90 26.92 19.58
N SER A 56 11.23 28.04 19.28
CA SER A 56 10.01 28.45 19.98
C SER A 56 8.87 27.46 19.80
N VAL A 57 8.70 26.89 18.60
CA VAL A 57 7.70 25.85 18.33
C VAL A 57 8.02 24.58 19.11
N GLU A 58 9.27 24.10 19.05
CA GLU A 58 9.72 22.91 19.80
C GLU A 58 9.50 23.07 21.31
N GLU A 59 9.73 24.27 21.86
CA GLU A 59 9.43 24.57 23.26
C GLU A 59 7.93 24.59 23.58
N ALA A 60 7.12 25.20 22.72
CA ALA A 60 5.67 25.25 22.89
C ALA A 60 5.06 23.85 22.86
N GLU A 61 5.50 23.01 21.91
CA GLU A 61 5.07 21.62 21.80
C GLU A 61 5.48 20.79 23.01
N ARG A 62 6.73 20.94 23.48
CA ARG A 62 7.19 20.26 24.70
C ARG A 62 6.36 20.65 25.92
N LYS A 63 6.02 21.94 26.07
CA LYS A 63 5.16 22.43 27.16
C LYS A 63 3.76 21.85 27.04
N ALA A 64 3.17 21.84 25.84
CA ALA A 64 1.85 21.27 25.60
C ALA A 64 1.81 19.75 25.90
N MET A 65 2.81 19.00 25.45
CA MET A 65 2.94 17.56 25.69
C MET A 65 3.01 17.28 27.20
N HIS A 66 3.91 17.94 27.94
CA HIS A 66 4.01 17.73 29.39
C HIS A 66 2.76 18.18 30.15
N ALA A 67 2.08 19.23 29.70
CA ALA A 67 0.81 19.64 30.29
C ALA A 67 -0.29 18.58 30.04
N GLY A 68 -0.34 18.00 28.84
CA GLY A 68 -1.22 16.88 28.50
C GLY A 68 -0.96 15.65 29.36
N GLU A 69 0.30 15.21 29.47
CA GLU A 69 0.71 14.08 30.32
C GLU A 69 0.33 14.32 31.80
N LYS A 70 0.48 15.56 32.29
CA LYS A 70 0.13 15.93 33.66
C LYS A 70 -1.38 15.95 33.89
N ALA A 71 -2.15 16.42 32.91
CA ALA A 71 -3.61 16.39 32.93
C ALA A 71 -4.11 14.94 32.94
N GLU A 72 -3.57 14.09 32.07
CA GLU A 72 -3.91 12.66 31.99
C GLU A 72 -3.59 11.94 33.31
N ARG A 73 -2.39 12.16 33.88
CA ARG A 73 -2.01 11.59 35.17
C ARG A 73 -2.94 12.05 36.29
N SER A 74 -3.36 13.33 36.28
CA SER A 74 -4.31 13.84 37.27
C SER A 74 -5.71 13.25 37.12
N GLU A 75 -6.17 12.96 35.90
CA GLU A 75 -7.43 12.24 35.67
C GLU A 75 -7.37 10.79 36.18
N GLN A 76 -6.24 10.11 35.99
CA GLN A 76 -6.00 8.78 36.55
C GLN A 76 -5.96 8.80 38.07
N GLU A 77 -5.32 9.82 38.68
CA GLU A 77 -5.34 10.03 40.13
C GLU A 77 -6.75 10.34 40.66
N ARG A 78 -7.54 11.14 39.93
CA ARG A 78 -8.94 11.42 40.27
C ARG A 78 -9.78 10.15 40.24
N THR A 79 -9.57 9.30 39.24
CA THR A 79 -10.32 8.04 39.10
C THR A 79 -9.97 7.08 40.23
N SER A 80 -8.67 6.82 40.45
CA SER A 80 -8.18 5.88 41.47
C SER A 80 -8.45 6.35 42.91
N LYS A 81 -8.05 7.58 43.28
CA LYS A 81 -8.28 8.11 44.63
C LYS A 81 -9.76 8.46 44.85
N GLY A 82 -10.49 8.81 43.80
CA GLY A 82 -11.91 9.13 43.87
C GLY A 82 -12.80 7.91 44.10
N GLU A 83 -12.34 6.68 43.79
CA GLU A 83 -13.06 5.46 44.15
C GLU A 83 -13.21 5.30 45.66
N SER A 84 -12.17 5.58 46.45
CA SER A 84 -12.24 5.45 47.91
C SER A 84 -13.30 6.36 48.54
N TYR A 85 -13.50 7.56 48.00
CA TYR A 85 -14.56 8.48 48.45
C TYR A 85 -15.95 8.08 47.93
N ARG A 86 -16.04 7.58 46.69
CA ARG A 86 -17.31 7.14 46.07
C ARG A 86 -17.84 5.84 46.69
N ASN A 87 -16.96 4.98 47.18
CA ASN A 87 -17.31 3.73 47.85
C ASN A 87 -17.73 3.92 49.32
N ASP A 88 -17.59 5.13 49.89
CA ASP A 88 -18.09 5.45 51.23
C ASP A 88 -19.52 6.03 51.13
N PRO A 89 -20.56 5.26 51.56
CA PRO A 89 -21.94 5.70 51.45
C PRO A 89 -22.28 6.89 52.36
N LEU A 90 -21.62 7.01 53.52
CA LEU A 90 -21.87 8.10 54.47
C LEU A 90 -21.27 9.41 53.96
N PHE A 91 -20.08 9.34 53.35
CA PHE A 91 -19.45 10.48 52.69
C PHE A 91 -20.30 10.97 51.52
N MET A 92 -20.70 10.06 50.61
CA MET A 92 -21.50 10.41 49.43
C MET A 92 -22.87 10.99 49.82
N TYR A 93 -23.53 10.43 50.82
CA TYR A 93 -24.81 10.96 51.33
C TYR A 93 -24.70 12.42 51.81
N LEU A 94 -23.66 12.75 52.58
CA LEU A 94 -23.45 14.13 53.05
C LEU A 94 -23.01 15.07 51.90
N TRP A 95 -22.25 14.54 50.93
CA TRP A 95 -21.79 15.27 49.74
C TRP A 95 -22.95 15.64 48.80
N GLU A 96 -23.82 14.67 48.45
CA GLU A 96 -24.99 14.89 47.60
C GLU A 96 -25.99 15.86 48.21
N ARG A 97 -26.16 15.83 49.53
CA ARG A 97 -26.96 16.79 50.29
C ARG A 97 -26.33 18.18 50.38
N GLN A 98 -25.10 18.35 49.92
CA GLN A 98 -24.36 19.61 49.99
C GLN A 98 -24.12 20.08 51.44
N TYR A 99 -24.02 19.15 52.39
CA TYR A 99 -23.82 19.46 53.81
C TYR A 99 -22.61 20.37 54.02
N GLY A 100 -22.80 21.50 54.71
CA GLY A 100 -21.77 22.51 54.95
C GLY A 100 -21.63 23.61 53.87
N LEU A 101 -22.44 23.58 52.81
CA LEU A 101 -22.60 24.69 51.87
C LEU A 101 -23.83 25.55 52.23
N PRO A 102 -23.90 26.81 51.77
CA PRO A 102 -25.08 27.67 51.94
C PRO A 102 -26.37 27.06 51.37
N ALA A 103 -26.24 26.16 50.39
CA ALA A 103 -27.34 25.47 49.73
C ALA A 103 -27.87 24.23 50.49
N TYR A 104 -27.29 23.89 51.66
CA TYR A 104 -27.79 22.79 52.49
C TYR A 104 -29.10 23.20 53.19
N ASP A 105 -30.20 22.60 52.72
CA ASP A 105 -31.53 22.80 53.29
C ASP A 105 -32.00 21.51 53.98
N ALA A 106 -31.94 21.50 55.32
CA ALA A 106 -32.44 20.41 56.14
C ALA A 106 -32.93 20.90 57.51
N GLY A 107 -33.97 20.25 58.02
CA GLY A 107 -34.57 20.54 59.34
C GLY A 107 -33.62 20.25 60.52
N GLY A 108 -33.91 20.83 61.68
CA GLY A 108 -33.01 20.85 62.85
C GLY A 108 -32.56 19.48 63.37
N LEU A 109 -33.44 18.48 63.39
CA LEU A 109 -33.10 17.11 63.82
C LEU A 109 -32.15 16.41 62.82
N ILE A 110 -32.43 16.57 61.53
CA ILE A 110 -31.63 15.99 60.44
C ILE A 110 -30.23 16.62 60.44
N ARG A 111 -30.15 17.94 60.62
CA ARG A 111 -28.87 18.67 60.71
C ARG A 111 -28.01 18.23 61.89
N TRP A 112 -28.62 17.89 63.03
CA TRP A 112 -27.90 17.36 64.19
C TRP A 112 -27.32 15.95 63.93
N LEU A 113 -28.10 15.07 63.29
CA LEU A 113 -27.65 13.74 62.89
C LEU A 113 -26.53 13.82 61.84
N ASP A 114 -26.73 14.61 60.79
CA ASP A 114 -25.74 14.85 59.74
C ASP A 114 -24.44 15.45 60.33
N GLY A 115 -24.54 16.31 61.35
CA GLY A 115 -23.38 16.84 62.07
C GLY A 115 -22.63 15.82 62.94
N LYS A 116 -23.32 14.85 63.53
CA LYS A 116 -22.67 13.72 64.23
C LYS A 116 -21.94 12.80 63.25
N VAL A 117 -22.59 12.45 62.14
CA VAL A 117 -21.98 11.64 61.06
C VAL A 117 -20.77 12.36 60.47
N ALA A 118 -20.89 13.67 60.21
CA ALA A 118 -19.81 14.49 59.67
C ALA A 118 -18.57 14.52 60.58
N ARG A 119 -18.75 14.56 61.91
CA ARG A 119 -17.63 14.52 62.86
C ARG A 119 -17.00 13.12 62.95
N LEU A 120 -17.79 12.07 62.83
CA LEU A 120 -17.31 10.67 62.88
C LEU A 120 -16.39 10.34 61.71
N ILE A 121 -16.75 10.77 60.49
CA ILE A 121 -16.00 10.46 59.27
C ILE A 121 -14.96 11.53 58.89
N GLY A 122 -14.79 12.59 59.72
CA GLY A 122 -13.91 13.70 59.37
C GLY A 122 -14.33 14.43 58.09
N TYR A 123 -15.64 14.59 57.87
CA TYR A 123 -16.22 15.04 56.60
C TYR A 123 -15.69 16.39 56.11
N ALA A 124 -15.35 17.33 57.01
CA ALA A 124 -14.83 18.63 56.61
C ALA A 124 -13.52 18.53 55.81
N ASP A 125 -12.59 17.69 56.27
CA ASP A 125 -11.30 17.48 55.62
C ASP A 125 -11.46 16.61 54.36
N ALA A 126 -12.26 15.55 54.46
CA ALA A 126 -12.57 14.66 53.33
C ALA A 126 -13.24 15.42 52.18
N ARG A 127 -14.17 16.33 52.48
CA ARG A 127 -14.86 17.18 51.51
C ARG A 127 -13.89 18.13 50.81
N ALA A 128 -12.99 18.77 51.55
CA ALA A 128 -11.98 19.65 50.97
C ALA A 128 -10.99 18.88 50.06
N ASN A 129 -10.61 17.67 50.47
CA ASN A 129 -9.76 16.79 49.65
C ASN A 129 -10.46 16.32 48.38
N PHE A 130 -11.72 15.89 48.46
CA PHE A 130 -12.50 15.44 47.31
C PHE A 130 -12.84 16.58 46.35
N ALA A 131 -13.16 17.78 46.85
CA ALA A 131 -13.36 18.96 46.02
C ALA A 131 -12.08 19.32 45.24
N ARG A 132 -10.92 19.36 45.91
CA ARG A 132 -9.63 19.58 45.25
C ARG A 132 -9.30 18.50 44.23
N LEU A 133 -9.59 17.23 44.55
CA LEU A 133 -9.35 16.10 43.66
C LEU A 133 -10.17 16.19 42.35
N ASN A 134 -11.33 16.85 42.36
CA ASN A 134 -12.15 17.06 41.17
C ASN A 134 -11.82 18.37 40.44
N GLU A 135 -11.46 19.44 41.14
CA GLU A 135 -11.17 20.74 40.52
C GLU A 135 -9.78 20.84 39.87
N ILE A 136 -8.76 20.19 40.46
CA ILE A 136 -7.38 20.23 39.96
C ILE A 136 -7.26 19.61 38.55
N PRO A 137 -7.80 18.41 38.27
CA PRO A 137 -7.74 17.81 36.94
C PRO A 137 -8.42 18.66 35.87
N ARG A 138 -9.60 19.23 36.17
CA ARG A 138 -10.32 20.11 35.25
C ARG A 138 -9.49 21.33 34.85
N ARG A 139 -8.86 22.01 35.81
CA ARG A 139 -7.99 23.16 35.52
C ARG A 139 -6.71 22.77 34.77
N LEU A 140 -6.17 21.59 35.05
CA LEU A 140 -5.01 21.07 34.32
C LEU A 140 -5.37 20.73 32.87
N GLN A 141 -6.58 20.20 32.64
CA GLN A 141 -7.09 19.97 31.29
C GLN A 141 -7.30 21.29 30.54
N GLU A 142 -7.98 22.27 31.13
CA GLU A 142 -8.15 23.62 30.54
C GLU A 142 -6.78 24.25 30.19
N HIS A 143 -5.79 24.10 31.06
CA HIS A 143 -4.43 24.59 30.82
C HIS A 143 -3.69 23.83 29.70
N ALA A 144 -3.84 22.51 29.66
CA ALA A 144 -3.25 21.66 28.62
C ALA A 144 -3.85 21.99 27.25
N GLU A 145 -5.18 22.15 27.16
CA GLU A 145 -5.89 22.55 25.94
C GLU A 145 -5.42 23.93 25.45
N HIS A 146 -5.29 24.91 26.36
CA HIS A 146 -4.77 26.23 25.99
C HIS A 146 -3.32 26.18 25.48
N LEU A 147 -2.44 25.41 26.14
CA LEU A 147 -1.06 25.24 25.67
C LEU A 147 -0.99 24.49 24.33
N GLN A 148 -1.87 23.52 24.11
CA GLN A 148 -1.98 22.82 22.83
C GLN A 148 -2.38 23.78 21.71
N GLN A 149 -3.37 24.65 21.93
CA GLN A 149 -3.77 25.66 20.95
C GLN A 149 -2.63 26.63 20.61
N LEU A 150 -1.85 27.05 21.62
CA LEU A 150 -0.67 27.89 21.41
C LEU A 150 0.40 27.17 20.59
N ALA A 151 0.66 25.89 20.88
CA ALA A 151 1.59 25.07 20.12
C ALA A 151 1.13 24.88 18.66
N GLU A 152 -0.16 24.62 18.45
CA GLU A 152 -0.75 24.50 17.11
C GLU A 152 -0.63 25.80 16.31
N ALA A 153 -0.91 26.96 16.93
CA ALA A 153 -0.75 28.26 16.29
C ALA A 153 0.72 28.57 15.94
N ALA A 154 1.66 28.26 16.83
CA ALA A 154 3.08 28.44 16.58
C ALA A 154 3.59 27.52 15.46
N PHE A 155 3.16 26.25 15.45
CA PHE A 155 3.47 25.30 14.39
C PHE A 155 2.89 25.75 13.03
N ALA A 156 1.66 26.29 13.02
CA ALA A 156 1.06 26.83 11.80
C ALA A 156 1.88 27.98 11.20
N GLN A 157 2.45 28.85 12.03
CA GLN A 157 3.35 29.93 11.57
C GLN A 157 4.66 29.39 10.98
N LEU A 158 5.27 28.39 11.62
CA LEU A 158 6.46 27.73 11.08
C LEU A 158 6.16 27.07 9.73
N ARG A 159 5.04 26.36 9.64
CA ARG A 159 4.58 25.73 8.41
C ARG A 159 4.33 26.75 7.30
N GLU A 160 3.67 27.87 7.59
CA GLU A 160 3.45 28.94 6.61
C GLU A 160 4.78 29.50 6.10
N ARG A 161 5.77 29.69 6.99
CA ARG A 161 7.11 30.15 6.62
C ARG A 161 7.83 29.16 5.69
N ASP A 162 7.69 27.85 5.96
CA ASP A 162 8.21 26.80 5.11
C ASP A 162 7.51 26.78 3.74
N GLU A 163 6.17 26.86 3.71
CA GLU A 163 5.40 26.89 2.46
C GLU A 163 5.75 28.11 1.59
N GLN A 164 5.93 29.28 2.20
CA GLN A 164 6.42 30.48 1.51
C GLN A 164 7.82 30.27 0.94
N ALA A 165 8.75 29.71 1.73
CA ALA A 165 10.11 29.45 1.25
C ALA A 165 10.12 28.46 0.07
N ARG A 166 9.27 27.43 0.11
CA ARG A 166 9.09 26.49 -1.02
C ARG A 166 8.55 27.19 -2.26
N ALA A 167 7.58 28.09 -2.09
CA ALA A 167 6.99 28.85 -3.18
C ALA A 167 8.00 29.82 -3.81
N ASP A 168 8.79 30.52 -2.99
CA ASP A 168 9.84 31.45 -3.42
C ASP A 168 10.91 30.74 -4.27
N ASP A 169 11.26 29.51 -3.88
CA ASP A 169 12.24 28.68 -4.60
C ASP A 169 11.62 27.86 -5.75
N GLY A 170 10.33 28.05 -6.03
CA GLY A 170 9.63 27.44 -7.18
C GLY A 170 9.41 25.93 -7.08
N ILE A 171 9.55 25.35 -5.88
CA ILE A 171 9.42 23.91 -5.63
C ILE A 171 8.04 23.36 -6.07
N PRO A 172 6.90 24.03 -5.82
CA PRO A 172 5.60 23.57 -6.28
C PRO A 172 5.52 23.40 -7.82
N VAL A 173 6.23 24.23 -8.59
CA VAL A 173 6.27 24.11 -10.05
C VAL A 173 7.05 22.87 -10.48
N LEU A 174 8.17 22.59 -9.81
CA LEU A 174 8.95 21.37 -10.04
C LEU A 174 8.17 20.11 -9.66
N GLU A 175 7.38 20.15 -8.57
CA GLU A 175 6.48 19.06 -8.18
C GLU A 175 5.38 18.81 -9.22
N GLN A 176 4.82 19.88 -9.82
CA GLN A 176 3.85 19.76 -10.91
C GLN A 176 4.47 19.13 -12.16
N GLU A 177 5.73 19.45 -12.47
CA GLU A 177 6.45 18.82 -13.57
C GLU A 177 6.62 17.31 -13.33
N VAL A 178 7.05 16.92 -12.12
CA VAL A 178 7.13 15.51 -11.70
C VAL A 178 5.77 14.81 -11.87
N ALA A 179 4.68 15.43 -11.41
CA ALA A 179 3.34 14.88 -11.55
C ALA A 179 2.90 14.76 -13.02
N SER A 180 3.32 15.69 -13.89
CA SER A 180 3.04 15.63 -15.32
C SER A 180 3.80 14.49 -16.00
N VAL A 181 5.09 14.32 -15.71
CA VAL A 181 5.89 13.22 -16.25
C VAL A 181 5.35 11.87 -15.78
N GLN A 182 4.97 11.77 -14.50
CA GLN A 182 4.38 10.55 -13.95
C GLN A 182 3.06 10.20 -14.65
N ARG A 183 2.17 11.17 -14.90
CA ARG A 183 0.94 10.92 -15.67
C ARG A 183 1.24 10.37 -17.07
N GLY A 184 2.26 10.90 -17.74
CA GLY A 184 2.70 10.36 -19.03
C GLY A 184 3.20 8.92 -18.95
N ILE A 185 3.90 8.54 -17.88
CA ILE A 185 4.28 7.13 -17.64
C ILE A 185 3.05 6.26 -17.40
N ASP A 186 2.09 6.72 -16.59
CA ASP A 186 0.87 5.98 -16.29
C ASP A 186 0.03 5.73 -17.57
N GLU A 187 -0.02 6.71 -18.48
CA GLU A 187 -0.65 6.57 -19.80
C GLU A 187 0.05 5.53 -20.69
N ILE A 188 1.39 5.52 -20.71
CA ILE A 188 2.18 4.53 -21.45
C ILE A 188 1.95 3.13 -20.86
N ASP A 189 1.95 2.99 -19.54
CA ASP A 189 1.71 1.71 -18.86
C ASP A 189 0.29 1.18 -19.14
N ALA A 190 -0.72 2.05 -19.16
CA ALA A 190 -2.08 1.68 -19.57
C ALA A 190 -2.13 1.19 -21.02
N ALA A 191 -1.38 1.83 -21.93
CA ALA A 191 -1.32 1.40 -23.32
C ALA A 191 -0.55 0.09 -23.52
N ILE A 192 0.52 -0.15 -22.76
CA ILE A 192 1.23 -1.44 -22.75
C ILE A 192 0.29 -2.54 -22.26
N ALA A 193 -0.44 -2.30 -21.18
CA ALA A 193 -1.42 -3.28 -20.66
C ALA A 193 -2.51 -3.59 -21.70
N ASP A 194 -2.95 -2.61 -22.47
CA ASP A 194 -3.89 -2.83 -23.57
C ASP A 194 -3.32 -3.69 -24.70
N ILE A 195 -2.06 -3.43 -25.09
CA ILE A 195 -1.34 -4.24 -26.08
C ILE A 195 -1.16 -5.67 -25.56
N ASP A 196 -0.76 -5.85 -24.29
CA ASP A 196 -0.59 -7.16 -23.66
C ASP A 196 -1.91 -7.95 -23.68
N ARG A 197 -3.05 -7.33 -23.38
CA ARG A 197 -4.38 -7.97 -23.47
C ARG A 197 -4.72 -8.42 -24.90
N ARG A 198 -4.50 -7.55 -25.89
CA ARG A 198 -4.73 -7.88 -27.31
C ARG A 198 -3.80 -9.00 -27.79
N HIS A 199 -2.55 -8.97 -27.34
CA HIS A 199 -1.56 -9.99 -27.66
C HIS A 199 -1.92 -11.34 -27.03
N ALA A 200 -2.41 -11.37 -25.79
CA ALA A 200 -2.90 -12.59 -25.15
C ALA A 200 -4.09 -13.19 -25.92
N ALA A 201 -5.11 -12.39 -26.22
CA ALA A 201 -6.28 -12.85 -26.98
C ALA A 201 -5.90 -13.47 -28.34
N LYS A 202 -4.93 -12.86 -29.05
CA LYS A 202 -4.43 -13.39 -30.33
C LYS A 202 -3.60 -14.67 -30.18
N ARG A 203 -2.89 -14.84 -29.06
CA ARG A 203 -2.21 -16.11 -28.74
C ARG A 203 -3.21 -17.22 -28.46
N ASP A 204 -4.28 -16.92 -27.72
CA ASP A 204 -5.33 -17.88 -27.40
C ASP A 204 -6.05 -18.33 -28.69
N GLU A 205 -6.36 -17.39 -29.58
CA GLU A 205 -6.90 -17.69 -30.92
C GLU A 205 -5.96 -18.64 -31.70
N LYS A 206 -4.66 -18.36 -31.73
CA LYS A 206 -3.66 -19.23 -32.36
C LYS A 206 -3.57 -20.61 -31.70
N ALA A 207 -3.73 -20.70 -30.38
CA ALA A 207 -3.71 -21.97 -29.66
C ALA A 207 -4.91 -22.86 -30.05
N LEU A 208 -6.10 -22.28 -30.23
CA LEU A 208 -7.28 -23.00 -30.72
C LEU A 208 -7.03 -23.60 -32.11
N PHE A 209 -6.43 -22.82 -33.03
CA PHE A 209 -6.03 -23.31 -34.35
C PHE A 209 -5.01 -24.47 -34.27
N ALA A 210 -4.04 -24.39 -33.36
CA ALA A 210 -3.01 -25.42 -33.22
C ALA A 210 -3.55 -26.76 -32.67
N VAL A 211 -4.61 -26.71 -31.87
CA VAL A 211 -5.29 -27.91 -31.32
C VAL A 211 -6.34 -28.46 -32.30
N GLY A 212 -6.71 -27.69 -33.34
CA GLY A 212 -7.77 -28.04 -34.28
C GLY A 212 -9.17 -27.90 -33.68
N ASP A 213 -9.30 -27.14 -32.59
CA ASP A 213 -10.58 -26.84 -31.92
C ASP A 213 -11.07 -25.43 -32.26
N ASP A 214 -10.51 -24.82 -33.31
CA ASP A 214 -11.03 -23.61 -33.90
C ASP A 214 -12.32 -23.90 -34.70
N ASP A 215 -13.16 -22.87 -34.85
CA ASP A 215 -14.45 -23.00 -35.51
C ASP A 215 -14.35 -23.47 -36.97
N TYR A 216 -13.25 -23.14 -37.67
CA TYR A 216 -13.05 -23.57 -39.06
C TYR A 216 -12.69 -25.05 -39.14
N THR A 217 -11.77 -25.51 -38.28
CA THR A 217 -11.42 -26.94 -38.21
C THR A 217 -12.61 -27.77 -37.74
N ARG A 218 -13.40 -27.29 -36.76
CA ARG A 218 -14.64 -27.97 -36.33
C ARG A 218 -15.65 -28.07 -37.47
N SER A 219 -15.89 -26.98 -38.21
CA SER A 219 -16.75 -27.00 -39.41
C SER A 219 -16.22 -27.94 -40.49
N ALA A 220 -14.91 -27.96 -40.73
CA ALA A 220 -14.32 -28.85 -41.73
C ALA A 220 -14.45 -30.33 -41.34
N ILE A 221 -14.24 -30.67 -40.05
CA ILE A 221 -14.44 -32.02 -39.52
C ILE A 221 -15.92 -32.41 -39.63
N GLU A 222 -16.85 -31.53 -39.28
CA GLU A 222 -18.29 -31.78 -39.44
C GLU A 222 -18.67 -32.05 -40.89
N HIS A 223 -18.15 -31.25 -41.83
CA HIS A 223 -18.39 -31.42 -43.26
C HIS A 223 -17.82 -32.75 -43.78
N LEU A 224 -16.58 -33.09 -43.40
CA LEU A 224 -15.96 -34.38 -43.70
C LEU A 224 -16.74 -35.55 -43.09
N ALA A 225 -17.19 -35.42 -41.84
CA ALA A 225 -17.98 -36.46 -41.16
C ALA A 225 -19.39 -36.62 -41.75
N GLU A 226 -19.93 -35.60 -42.40
CA GLU A 226 -21.19 -35.67 -43.16
C GLU A 226 -21.00 -36.33 -44.52
N GLU A 227 -19.91 -36.01 -45.24
CA GLU A 227 -19.54 -36.68 -46.50
C GLU A 227 -19.15 -38.15 -46.28
N PHE A 228 -18.37 -38.47 -45.25
CA PHE A 228 -18.07 -39.87 -44.89
C PHE A 228 -19.27 -40.65 -44.34
N ARG A 229 -20.32 -39.97 -43.87
CA ARG A 229 -21.59 -40.65 -43.56
C ARG A 229 -22.32 -41.10 -44.84
N ARG A 230 -21.99 -40.54 -46.00
CA ARG A 230 -22.55 -40.92 -47.30
C ARG A 230 -21.79 -42.08 -47.95
N GLU A 231 -20.52 -42.30 -47.60
CA GLU A 231 -19.74 -43.46 -48.03
C GLU A 231 -19.36 -44.36 -46.85
N ASP A 232 -20.11 -45.43 -46.66
CA ASP A 232 -19.89 -46.39 -45.57
C ASP A 232 -18.55 -47.13 -45.75
N LEU A 233 -17.57 -46.82 -44.89
CA LEU A 233 -16.27 -47.49 -44.76
C LEU A 233 -16.37 -49.02 -44.65
N VAL A 234 -17.51 -49.55 -44.16
CA VAL A 234 -17.77 -50.99 -44.13
C VAL A 234 -17.91 -51.56 -45.56
N THR A 235 -18.43 -50.77 -46.51
CA THR A 235 -18.58 -51.13 -47.92
C THR A 235 -17.23 -51.21 -48.65
N LEU A 236 -16.30 -50.31 -48.35
CA LEU A 236 -14.91 -50.33 -48.86
C LEU A 236 -14.11 -51.50 -48.26
N ARG A 237 -14.32 -51.82 -46.99
CA ARG A 237 -13.67 -52.96 -46.32
C ARG A 237 -14.19 -54.31 -46.82
N TYR A 238 -15.46 -54.38 -47.20
CA TYR A 238 -16.05 -55.56 -47.87
C TYR A 238 -15.50 -55.77 -49.29
N ALA A 239 -15.13 -54.70 -49.99
CA ALA A 239 -14.50 -54.77 -51.31
C ALA A 239 -13.02 -55.23 -51.23
N ALA A 240 -12.30 -54.80 -50.19
CA ALA A 240 -10.89 -55.14 -49.98
C ALA A 240 -10.66 -56.58 -49.46
N LEU A 241 -11.64 -57.17 -48.76
CA LEU A 241 -11.55 -58.55 -48.24
C LEU A 241 -11.74 -59.63 -49.33
N ASN A 242 -11.99 -59.24 -50.59
CA ASN A 242 -12.24 -60.16 -51.72
C ASN A 242 -11.03 -60.36 -52.65
N THR A 243 -9.84 -59.85 -52.33
CA THR A 243 -8.62 -60.06 -53.12
C THR A 243 -7.66 -61.04 -52.44
N PRO A 244 -7.25 -62.14 -53.12
CA PRO A 244 -6.42 -63.18 -52.55
C PRO A 244 -4.96 -63.10 -53.06
N TYR A 245 -4.26 -61.97 -52.88
CA TYR A 245 -2.88 -61.81 -53.36
C TYR A 245 -1.87 -61.54 -52.22
N PRO A 246 -0.63 -62.11 -52.27
CA PRO A 246 0.41 -61.90 -51.26
C PRO A 246 0.91 -60.44 -51.12
N GLU A 247 0.59 -59.61 -52.11
CA GLU A 247 0.85 -58.16 -52.11
C GLU A 247 0.06 -57.46 -51.00
N ASP A 248 -1.12 -57.99 -50.65
CA ASP A 248 -1.95 -57.46 -49.56
C ASP A 248 -1.30 -57.66 -48.19
N ASP A 249 -0.54 -58.75 -47.99
CA ASP A 249 0.22 -58.97 -46.74
C ASP A 249 1.35 -57.94 -46.56
N LEU A 250 2.01 -57.53 -47.66
CA LEU A 250 3.01 -56.47 -47.64
C LEU A 250 2.38 -55.10 -47.37
N VAL A 251 1.22 -54.82 -47.95
CA VAL A 251 0.44 -53.60 -47.68
C VAL A 251 -0.01 -53.57 -46.21
N ILE A 252 -0.47 -54.69 -45.65
CA ILE A 252 -0.85 -54.78 -44.23
C ILE A 252 0.36 -54.53 -43.33
N ALA A 253 1.53 -55.09 -43.64
CA ALA A 253 2.75 -54.84 -42.88
C ALA A 253 3.18 -53.36 -42.95
N GLU A 254 3.07 -52.74 -44.13
CA GLU A 254 3.36 -51.31 -44.30
C GLU A 254 2.35 -50.43 -43.54
N MET A 255 1.06 -50.79 -43.55
CA MET A 255 0.03 -50.12 -42.77
C MET A 255 0.30 -50.24 -41.26
N GLN A 256 0.70 -51.41 -40.76
CA GLN A 256 1.07 -51.59 -39.35
C GLN A 256 2.28 -50.75 -38.96
N GLN A 257 3.30 -50.64 -39.83
CA GLN A 257 4.46 -49.81 -39.56
C GLN A 257 4.14 -48.31 -39.60
N ARG A 258 3.26 -47.88 -40.52
CA ARG A 258 2.73 -46.51 -40.56
C ARG A 258 1.91 -46.19 -39.31
N GLU A 259 1.10 -47.13 -38.83
CA GLU A 259 0.32 -46.99 -37.59
C GLU A 259 1.25 -46.83 -36.37
N GLN A 260 2.30 -47.65 -36.23
CA GLN A 260 3.29 -47.50 -35.17
C GLN A 260 4.01 -46.14 -35.22
N THR A 261 4.37 -45.69 -36.42
CA THR A 261 5.01 -44.38 -36.62
C THR A 261 4.05 -43.23 -36.26
N SER A 262 2.77 -43.36 -36.62
CA SER A 262 1.71 -42.43 -36.25
C SER A 262 1.53 -42.34 -34.73
N GLN A 263 1.55 -43.47 -34.02
CA GLN A 263 1.46 -43.51 -32.56
C GLN A 263 2.68 -42.85 -31.89
N GLN A 264 3.89 -43.10 -32.39
CA GLN A 264 5.12 -42.46 -31.89
C GLN A 264 5.12 -40.94 -32.11
N LEU A 265 4.71 -40.49 -33.30
CA LEU A 265 4.56 -39.07 -33.62
C LEU A 265 3.49 -38.42 -32.73
N SER A 266 2.35 -39.08 -32.51
CA SER A 266 1.28 -38.58 -31.64
C SER A 266 1.76 -38.42 -30.20
N ALA A 267 2.44 -39.43 -29.64
CA ALA A 267 3.04 -39.33 -28.31
C ALA A 267 4.09 -38.20 -28.21
N SER A 268 4.88 -37.99 -29.26
CA SER A 268 5.86 -36.89 -29.32
C SER A 268 5.17 -35.53 -29.38
N ILE A 269 4.09 -35.40 -30.16
CA ILE A 269 3.27 -34.20 -30.24
C ILE A 269 2.62 -33.89 -28.88
N ASP A 270 2.09 -34.89 -28.18
CA ASP A 270 1.49 -34.71 -26.86
C ASP A 270 2.53 -34.29 -25.80
N GLY A 271 3.75 -34.82 -25.88
CA GLY A 271 4.89 -34.37 -25.09
C GLY A 271 5.25 -32.91 -25.36
N LEU A 272 5.33 -32.51 -26.64
CA LEU A 272 5.60 -31.12 -27.03
C LEU A 272 4.48 -30.16 -26.62
N LYS A 273 3.21 -30.58 -26.73
CA LYS A 273 2.04 -29.82 -26.26
C LYS A 273 2.12 -29.58 -24.75
N THR A 274 2.45 -30.62 -23.98
CA THR A 274 2.61 -30.52 -22.52
C THR A 274 3.73 -29.55 -22.15
N ALA A 275 4.88 -29.63 -22.83
CA ALA A 275 5.99 -28.69 -22.62
C ALA A 275 5.60 -27.25 -23.00
N MET A 276 4.89 -27.06 -24.11
CA MET A 276 4.37 -25.75 -24.54
C MET A 276 3.44 -25.14 -23.48
N LEU A 277 2.50 -25.91 -22.94
CA LEU A 277 1.58 -25.45 -21.88
C LEU A 277 2.35 -25.05 -20.61
N GLN A 278 3.37 -25.80 -20.22
CA GLN A 278 4.23 -25.45 -19.08
C GLN A 278 4.99 -24.15 -19.32
N HIS A 279 5.54 -23.94 -20.53
CA HIS A 279 6.22 -22.69 -20.89
C HIS A 279 5.26 -21.49 -20.92
N GLN A 280 4.04 -21.68 -21.41
CA GLN A 280 2.99 -20.65 -21.40
C GLN A 280 2.60 -20.26 -19.97
N GLN A 281 2.43 -21.24 -19.08
CA GLN A 281 2.14 -20.97 -17.68
C GLN A 281 3.27 -20.17 -17.02
N ARG A 282 4.53 -20.56 -17.25
CA ARG A 282 5.70 -19.83 -16.72
C ARG A 282 5.79 -18.39 -17.27
N LEU A 283 5.46 -18.18 -18.54
CA LEU A 283 5.40 -16.85 -19.13
C LEU A 283 4.34 -15.99 -18.44
N SER A 284 3.15 -16.54 -18.20
CA SER A 284 2.06 -15.85 -17.48
C SER A 284 2.45 -15.49 -16.04
N GLU A 285 3.18 -16.37 -15.35
CA GLU A 285 3.69 -16.10 -14.01
C GLU A 285 4.75 -14.98 -14.02
N LEU A 286 5.66 -14.99 -15.00
CA LEU A 286 6.66 -13.94 -15.16
C LEU A 286 6.01 -12.58 -15.49
N GLU A 287 5.00 -12.57 -16.35
CA GLU A 287 4.20 -11.38 -16.65
C GLU A 287 3.50 -10.84 -15.40
N SER A 288 2.98 -11.72 -14.55
CA SER A 288 2.38 -11.34 -13.27
C SER A 288 3.40 -10.69 -12.33
N VAL A 289 4.60 -11.28 -12.21
CA VAL A 289 5.71 -10.69 -11.43
C VAL A 289 6.12 -9.33 -12.00
N ARG A 290 6.20 -9.19 -13.32
CA ARG A 290 6.49 -7.90 -13.99
C ARG A 290 5.42 -6.85 -13.66
N VAL A 291 4.15 -7.22 -13.69
CA VAL A 291 3.04 -6.31 -13.34
C VAL A 291 3.13 -5.91 -11.87
N GLU A 292 3.41 -6.84 -10.95
CA GLU A 292 3.61 -6.51 -9.55
C GLU A 292 4.82 -5.61 -9.33
N PHE A 293 5.94 -5.88 -10.01
CA PHE A 293 7.14 -5.05 -9.95
C PHE A 293 6.85 -3.60 -10.34
N LYS A 294 6.14 -3.40 -11.46
CA LYS A 294 5.70 -2.08 -11.93
C LYS A 294 4.67 -1.44 -10.99
N ARG A 295 3.72 -2.21 -10.48
CA ARG A 295 2.69 -1.72 -9.54
C ARG A 295 3.31 -1.18 -8.25
N ASN A 296 4.39 -1.81 -7.77
CA ASN A 296 5.14 -1.36 -6.60
C ASN A 296 6.23 -0.33 -6.95
N ARG A 297 6.35 0.07 -8.21
CA ARG A 297 7.23 1.14 -8.70
C ARG A 297 8.71 0.88 -8.43
N TYR A 298 9.11 -0.39 -8.42
CA TYR A 298 10.50 -0.81 -8.21
C TYR A 298 11.41 -0.57 -9.43
N ASP A 299 10.82 -0.10 -10.52
CA ASP A 299 11.45 0.26 -11.79
C ASP A 299 11.96 1.71 -11.86
N ARG A 300 11.78 2.53 -10.82
CA ARG A 300 12.25 3.93 -10.76
C ARG A 300 13.75 4.04 -10.47
N ALA A 301 14.45 5.05 -11.03
CA ALA A 301 15.84 5.31 -10.63
C ALA A 301 15.87 5.95 -9.25
N GLY A 302 16.23 5.12 -8.28
CA GLY A 302 16.06 5.39 -6.86
C GLY A 302 15.67 4.13 -6.12
N SER A 303 15.04 3.16 -6.80
CA SER A 303 14.96 1.78 -6.35
C SER A 303 16.31 1.10 -6.61
N ILE A 304 17.07 0.88 -5.54
CA ILE A 304 18.34 0.15 -5.55
C ILE A 304 18.11 -1.22 -4.94
N PHE A 305 18.75 -2.25 -5.49
CA PHE A 305 18.74 -3.59 -4.91
C PHE A 305 20.03 -3.76 -4.11
N ALA A 306 19.91 -4.18 -2.85
CA ALA A 306 21.07 -4.33 -1.97
C ALA A 306 22.08 -5.36 -2.50
N ASP A 307 21.60 -6.39 -3.20
CA ASP A 307 22.42 -7.36 -3.95
C ASP A 307 21.89 -7.53 -5.38
N GLU A 308 22.47 -6.78 -6.32
CA GLU A 308 22.11 -6.83 -7.75
C GLU A 308 22.40 -8.19 -8.39
N ALA A 309 23.32 -9.00 -7.84
CA ALA A 309 23.71 -10.29 -8.41
C ALA A 309 22.70 -11.41 -8.09
N VAL A 310 21.91 -11.24 -7.03
CA VAL A 310 20.89 -12.20 -6.61
C VAL A 310 19.69 -12.21 -7.57
N ILE A 311 19.30 -11.06 -8.13
CA ILE A 311 18.12 -10.96 -9.00
C ILE A 311 18.28 -11.82 -10.28
N PRO A 312 19.37 -11.73 -11.07
CA PRO A 312 19.56 -12.60 -12.25
C PRO A 312 19.73 -14.08 -11.91
N MET A 313 20.23 -14.42 -10.72
CA MET A 313 20.32 -15.80 -10.26
C MET A 313 18.91 -16.36 -10.00
N LEU A 314 18.10 -15.66 -9.21
CA LEU A 314 16.74 -16.08 -8.90
C LEU A 314 15.83 -16.14 -10.13
N LEU A 315 16.01 -15.22 -11.09
CA LEU A 315 15.29 -15.27 -12.37
C LEU A 315 15.66 -16.53 -13.17
N ARG A 316 16.93 -16.96 -13.16
CA ARG A 316 17.34 -18.22 -13.79
C ARG A 316 16.72 -19.44 -13.11
N GLU A 317 16.72 -19.48 -11.78
CA GLU A 317 16.09 -20.55 -10.99
C GLU A 317 14.57 -20.63 -11.22
N PHE A 318 13.90 -19.47 -11.30
CA PHE A 318 12.48 -19.36 -11.65
C PHE A 318 12.20 -19.87 -13.08
N LEU A 319 12.99 -19.45 -14.07
CA LEU A 319 12.84 -19.93 -15.46
C LEU A 319 13.10 -21.43 -15.59
N ALA A 320 14.03 -21.98 -14.80
CA ALA A 320 14.26 -23.42 -14.70
C ALA A 320 13.09 -24.16 -14.03
N GLY A 321 12.23 -23.47 -13.28
CA GLY A 321 11.08 -24.03 -12.55
C GLY A 321 11.43 -24.53 -11.15
N MET A 322 12.58 -24.12 -10.60
CA MET A 322 13.03 -24.49 -9.25
C MET A 322 12.48 -23.53 -8.18
N LEU A 323 11.93 -22.39 -8.59
CA LEU A 323 11.45 -21.34 -7.72
C LEU A 323 10.06 -20.87 -8.17
N ASP A 324 9.17 -20.58 -7.22
CA ASP A 324 7.83 -20.05 -7.52
C ASP A 324 7.81 -18.51 -7.60
N SER A 325 6.78 -17.96 -8.24
CA SER A 325 6.61 -16.51 -8.40
C SER A 325 6.54 -15.76 -7.07
N ARG A 326 6.00 -16.39 -6.02
CA ARG A 326 5.83 -15.79 -4.68
C ARG A 326 7.16 -15.62 -3.96
N MET A 327 8.04 -16.61 -4.04
CA MET A 327 9.38 -16.55 -3.46
C MET A 327 10.24 -15.55 -4.20
N LEU A 328 10.17 -15.51 -5.54
CA LEU A 328 10.85 -14.49 -6.34
C LEU A 328 10.45 -13.09 -5.87
N TRP A 329 9.13 -12.88 -5.75
CA TRP A 329 8.59 -11.59 -5.34
C TRP A 329 8.97 -11.19 -3.90
N ARG A 330 8.99 -12.16 -2.97
CA ARG A 330 9.42 -11.91 -1.59
C ARG A 330 10.85 -11.39 -1.55
N VAL A 331 11.78 -12.04 -2.26
CA VAL A 331 13.18 -11.63 -2.26
C VAL A 331 13.37 -10.28 -2.95
N ILE A 332 12.68 -10.02 -4.07
CA ILE A 332 12.70 -8.71 -4.73
C ILE A 332 12.31 -7.60 -3.73
N ARG A 333 11.25 -7.83 -2.95
CA ARG A 333 10.78 -6.87 -1.94
C ARG A 333 11.79 -6.68 -0.80
N GLU A 334 12.42 -7.75 -0.33
CA GLU A 334 13.41 -7.70 0.76
C GLU A 334 14.72 -7.00 0.34
N GLN A 335 15.12 -7.18 -0.91
CA GLN A 335 16.35 -6.58 -1.45
C GLN A 335 16.17 -5.12 -1.88
N GLN A 336 14.92 -4.69 -2.10
CA GLN A 336 14.62 -3.34 -2.55
C GLN A 336 14.92 -2.32 -1.45
N ARG A 337 15.63 -1.25 -1.83
CA ARG A 337 15.94 -0.10 -1.01
C ARG A 337 15.76 1.16 -1.85
N TYR A 338 15.54 2.29 -1.18
CA TYR A 338 15.53 3.59 -1.84
C TYR A 338 16.89 4.28 -1.68
N ALA A 339 17.34 4.96 -2.73
CA ALA A 339 18.56 5.74 -2.73
C ALA A 339 18.53 6.81 -1.62
N PRO A 340 19.67 7.12 -0.99
CA PRO A 340 19.74 8.16 0.04
C PRO A 340 19.41 9.52 -0.55
N ARG A 341 18.63 10.32 0.20
CA ARG A 341 18.14 11.66 -0.19
C ARG A 341 19.11 12.74 0.24
N ARG A 342 19.07 13.90 -0.42
CA ARG A 342 19.81 15.10 0.00
C ARG A 342 19.00 15.96 0.96
N SER A 343 17.70 16.11 0.69
CA SER A 343 16.77 16.82 1.56
C SER A 343 16.42 15.98 2.81
N ASP A 344 16.21 16.67 3.93
CA ASP A 344 15.72 16.06 5.16
C ASP A 344 14.17 16.01 5.14
N PRO A 345 13.54 14.82 5.11
CA PRO A 345 12.09 14.68 5.18
C PRO A 345 11.51 15.00 6.55
N GLY A 346 12.34 15.14 7.59
CA GLY A 346 11.94 15.54 8.94
C GLY A 346 12.09 17.04 9.19
N PHE A 347 12.58 17.81 8.21
CA PHE A 347 12.81 19.25 8.37
C PHE A 347 11.52 19.96 8.77
N GLY A 348 11.61 20.95 9.66
CA GLY A 348 10.44 21.75 10.09
C GLY A 348 9.36 20.98 10.87
N SER A 349 9.55 19.69 11.17
CA SER A 349 8.52 18.83 11.82
C SER A 349 8.25 19.15 13.30
N GLY A 350 8.96 20.12 13.89
CA GLY A 350 8.85 20.47 15.31
C GLY A 350 9.37 19.41 16.29
N GLY A 351 9.97 18.31 15.80
CA GLY A 351 10.59 17.27 16.64
C GLY A 351 9.63 16.29 17.32
N PHE A 352 8.31 16.49 17.22
CA PHE A 352 7.28 15.62 17.82
C PHE A 352 6.39 14.91 16.79
N GLY A 353 6.83 14.81 15.54
CA GLY A 353 6.17 13.97 14.52
C GLY A 353 4.85 14.50 13.99
N ARG A 354 4.62 15.83 14.02
CA ARG A 354 3.40 16.49 13.50
C ARG A 354 3.26 16.48 11.97
N GLY A 355 4.17 15.80 11.27
CA GLY A 355 4.30 15.88 9.82
C GLY A 355 4.99 17.18 9.40
N THR A 356 5.28 17.29 8.11
CA THR A 356 6.00 18.43 7.54
C THR A 356 5.60 18.64 6.08
N VAL A 357 5.84 19.85 5.57
CA VAL A 357 5.64 20.19 4.15
C VAL A 357 6.79 19.72 3.27
N TRP A 358 7.90 19.31 3.88
CA TRP A 358 9.06 18.75 3.20
C TRP A 358 8.82 17.26 2.96
N LYS A 359 8.53 16.90 1.71
CA LYS A 359 8.13 15.53 1.37
C LYS A 359 9.33 14.62 1.14
N GLY A 360 10.49 15.20 0.86
CA GLY A 360 11.72 14.49 0.51
C GLY A 360 11.52 13.72 -0.78
N GLY A 361 12.06 14.24 -1.89
CA GLY A 361 11.90 13.67 -3.22
C GLY A 361 11.99 12.13 -3.24
N LEU A 362 11.06 11.50 -3.98
CA LEU A 362 10.88 10.06 -4.29
C LEU A 362 9.94 9.22 -3.42
N GLY A 363 9.88 9.39 -2.09
CA GLY A 363 9.12 8.46 -1.24
C GLY A 363 7.60 8.53 -1.38
N ASP A 364 7.10 9.71 -1.74
CA ASP A 364 5.69 10.05 -1.54
C ASP A 364 5.05 10.75 -2.74
N ILE A 365 5.41 10.30 -3.94
CA ILE A 365 4.76 10.76 -5.18
C ILE A 365 3.26 10.41 -5.15
N GLY A 366 2.86 9.40 -4.36
CA GLY A 366 1.46 9.11 -4.05
C GLY A 366 0.72 10.30 -3.43
N ASP A 367 1.33 10.96 -2.44
CA ASP A 367 0.76 12.15 -1.80
C ASP A 367 0.91 13.44 -2.63
N ILE A 368 1.95 13.54 -3.47
CA ILE A 368 2.09 14.66 -4.44
C ILE A 368 0.96 14.63 -5.47
N ILE A 369 0.60 13.45 -5.99
CA ILE A 369 -0.48 13.29 -6.98
C ILE A 369 -1.86 13.27 -6.29
N GLY A 370 -1.97 12.67 -5.10
CA GLY A 370 -3.20 12.62 -4.31
C GLY A 370 -3.69 14.01 -3.87
N GLY A 371 -2.79 14.95 -3.61
CA GLY A 371 -3.13 16.31 -3.20
C GLY A 371 -3.64 17.24 -4.32
N ILE A 372 -3.33 16.94 -5.60
CA ILE A 372 -3.60 17.85 -6.73
C ILE A 372 -4.85 17.42 -7.54
N GLY A 373 -5.38 16.20 -7.31
CA GLY A 373 -6.35 15.57 -8.22
C GLY A 373 -7.76 15.28 -7.70
N ARG A 374 -8.17 15.68 -6.48
CA ARG A 374 -9.51 15.30 -5.96
C ARG A 374 -10.28 16.47 -5.35
N GLY A 375 -11.00 17.20 -6.21
CA GLY A 375 -12.11 18.03 -5.79
C GLY A 375 -13.29 17.15 -5.32
N GLY A 376 -13.68 17.30 -4.05
CA GLY A 376 -15.03 17.04 -3.54
C GLY A 376 -15.41 15.59 -3.21
N MET A 377 -15.24 15.20 -1.95
CA MET A 377 -16.38 14.87 -1.07
C MET A 377 -15.88 14.80 0.38
N GLY A 378 -16.47 15.64 1.24
CA GLY A 378 -16.20 15.64 2.67
C GLY A 378 -16.70 14.38 3.36
N GLY A 379 -15.96 13.97 4.38
CA GLY A 379 -16.33 12.90 5.31
C GLY A 379 -15.45 13.01 6.53
N GLY A 380 -15.81 13.93 7.44
CA GLY A 380 -15.16 14.05 8.74
C GLY A 380 -15.32 12.77 9.54
N GLY A 381 -14.20 12.26 10.06
CA GLY A 381 -14.13 11.05 10.88
C GLY A 381 -13.02 11.18 11.91
N ARG A 382 -13.38 11.77 13.04
CA ARG A 382 -12.67 11.93 14.32
C ARG A 382 -11.60 10.87 14.59
N SER A 383 -10.36 11.31 14.80
CA SER A 383 -9.35 10.55 15.57
C SER A 383 -9.53 10.86 17.04
N SER A 384 -9.96 9.86 17.81
CA SER A 384 -9.96 9.83 19.27
C SER A 384 -9.77 8.37 19.67
N GLY A 385 -8.71 8.07 20.43
CA GLY A 385 -8.63 6.81 21.17
C GLY A 385 -7.24 6.21 21.34
N GLY A 386 -6.56 6.62 22.42
CA GLY A 386 -5.99 5.67 23.37
C GLY A 386 -4.67 4.99 23.02
N GLY A 387 -3.58 5.53 23.58
CA GLY A 387 -2.32 4.83 23.73
C GLY A 387 -2.41 3.60 24.64
N GLY A 388 -1.53 2.63 24.37
CA GLY A 388 -1.38 1.41 25.16
C GLY A 388 0.01 0.81 24.92
N PHE A 389 1.05 1.43 25.48
CA PHE A 389 2.37 0.82 25.56
C PHE A 389 2.38 -0.23 26.68
N ARG A 390 2.53 -1.51 26.31
CA ARG A 390 2.88 -2.60 27.22
C ARG A 390 4.37 -2.88 27.10
N THR A 391 5.14 -2.52 28.11
CA THR A 391 6.47 -3.10 28.36
C THR A 391 6.29 -4.27 29.32
N GLY A 392 6.34 -5.49 28.81
CA GLY A 392 6.42 -6.71 29.61
C GLY A 392 7.78 -7.36 29.40
N GLY A 393 8.73 -7.09 30.30
CA GLY A 393 9.97 -7.86 30.43
C GLY A 393 9.69 -9.15 31.19
N GLY A 394 10.19 -10.27 30.69
CA GLY A 394 10.23 -11.55 31.39
C GLY A 394 11.61 -11.78 32.01
N PHE A 395 11.62 -12.29 33.23
CA PHE A 395 12.68 -13.14 33.77
C PHE A 395 12.30 -14.60 33.51
#